data_AF-A0A8T4ECD9-F1
#
_entry.id   AF-A0A8T4ECD9-F1
#
_cell.length_a   1.000
_cell.length_b   1.000
_cell.length_c   1.000
_cell.angle_alpha   90.00
_cell.angle_beta   90.00
_cell.angle_gamma   90.00
#
_symmetry.space_group_name_H-M   'P 1'
#
loop_
_entity.id
_entity.type
_entity.pdbx_description
1 polymer ?
#
loop_
_entity_poly.entity_id
_entity_poly.type
_entity_poly.pdbx_seq_one_letter_code
_entity_poly.pdbx_strand_id
1 'polypeptide(L)'
;MSDSDSLDLTYVEGRSDTTMFAIGAILAALYGLGSLIPISVFIGATASISLTLVIAPLFGVLLGPWRGSLFGLVGGVIVFLIGGSGGLFQVIPIMILGPGISGLLTGLCATPQIRGKWIPASGLTAGYIYMIIILYEIENHLAWWFVLYYVLALFVALGLQLTDTQLEIGDISKRGILKLIPFLLIGTITEFSMMTLGAVYILHLPPAFFGFVAFPLMLFERTIAIIISLIIAVAVLKAFPQIWQKQDIQ
;
A
#
# COMPACT_ATOMS: atom_id res chain seq x y z
N MET A 1 9.68 -1.99 -53.28
CA MET A 1 9.45 -3.45 -53.12
C MET A 1 10.67 -4.00 -52.41
N SER A 2 10.70 -4.32 -51.13
CA SER A 2 9.80 -4.13 -50.00
C SER A 2 10.73 -3.97 -48.81
N ASP A 3 10.65 -2.84 -48.08
CA ASP A 3 11.27 -2.73 -46.77
C ASP A 3 10.58 -3.78 -45.90
N SER A 4 11.31 -4.84 -45.58
CA SER A 4 10.88 -5.83 -44.62
C SER A 4 10.85 -5.16 -43.26
N ASP A 5 9.64 -4.80 -42.84
CA ASP A 5 9.28 -4.51 -41.45
C ASP A 5 9.80 -5.66 -40.59
N SER A 6 11.00 -5.48 -40.03
CA SER A 6 11.52 -6.35 -38.99
C SER A 6 10.61 -6.15 -37.79
N LEU A 7 9.62 -7.04 -37.67
CA LEU A 7 8.82 -7.22 -36.47
C LEU A 7 9.78 -7.27 -35.28
N ASP A 8 9.84 -6.17 -34.55
CA ASP A 8 10.60 -6.02 -33.31
C ASP A 8 9.87 -6.85 -32.25
N LEU A 9 10.06 -8.17 -32.34
CA LEU A 9 9.57 -9.15 -31.38
C LEU A 9 10.38 -8.95 -30.11
N THR A 10 9.89 -8.05 -29.26
CA THR A 10 10.36 -7.90 -27.90
C THR A 10 10.12 -9.24 -27.19
N TYR A 11 11.18 -10.01 -26.96
CA TYR A 11 11.12 -11.21 -26.14
C TYR A 11 10.72 -10.76 -24.74
N VAL A 12 9.44 -10.95 -24.40
CA VAL A 12 9.03 -10.96 -23.00
C VAL A 12 9.82 -12.09 -22.36
N GLU A 13 10.67 -11.77 -21.39
CA GLU A 13 11.35 -12.75 -20.54
C GLU A 13 10.28 -13.51 -19.72
N GLY A 14 9.56 -14.42 -20.38
CA GLY A 14 8.24 -14.92 -19.98
C GLY A 14 8.22 -15.68 -18.65
N ARG A 15 9.38 -15.98 -18.06
CA ARG A 15 9.48 -16.65 -16.77
C ARG A 15 9.40 -15.69 -15.58
N SER A 16 9.98 -14.49 -15.68
CA SER A 16 9.97 -13.51 -14.58
C SER A 16 8.62 -12.81 -14.49
N ASP A 17 8.09 -12.35 -15.62
CA ASP A 17 6.82 -11.61 -15.65
C ASP A 17 5.63 -12.47 -15.24
N THR A 18 5.51 -13.70 -15.76
CA THR A 18 4.44 -14.63 -15.36
C THR A 18 4.46 -14.89 -13.85
N THR A 19 5.65 -15.03 -13.25
CA THR A 19 5.78 -15.22 -11.81
C THR A 19 5.37 -13.98 -11.03
N MET A 20 5.71 -12.78 -11.51
CA MET A 20 5.25 -11.51 -10.91
C MET A 20 3.72 -11.36 -10.96
N PHE A 21 3.08 -11.70 -12.09
CA PHE A 21 1.62 -11.71 -12.17
C PHE A 21 0.99 -12.74 -11.23
N ALA A 22 1.60 -13.92 -11.09
CA ALA A 22 1.16 -14.94 -10.16
C ALA A 22 1.26 -14.47 -8.70
N ILE A 23 2.37 -13.85 -8.30
CA ILE A 23 2.52 -13.25 -6.97
C ILE A 23 1.46 -12.17 -6.74
N GLY A 24 1.24 -11.29 -7.73
CA GLY A 24 0.20 -10.27 -7.65
C GLY A 24 -1.20 -10.86 -7.47
N ALA A 25 -1.55 -11.91 -8.21
CA ALA A 25 -2.82 -12.60 -8.08
C ALA A 25 -2.98 -13.28 -6.70
N ILE A 26 -1.91 -13.91 -6.18
CA ILE A 26 -1.89 -14.50 -4.84
C ILE A 26 -2.09 -13.41 -3.78
N LEU A 27 -1.39 -12.28 -3.89
CA LEU A 27 -1.56 -11.15 -2.97
C LEU A 27 -2.98 -10.57 -3.03
N ALA A 28 -3.57 -10.44 -4.22
CA ALA A 28 -4.95 -9.98 -4.38
C ALA A 28 -5.96 -10.96 -3.74
N ALA A 29 -5.75 -12.27 -3.91
CA ALA A 29 -6.56 -13.29 -3.27
C ALA A 29 -6.39 -13.29 -1.73
N LEU A 30 -5.16 -13.16 -1.23
CA LEU A 30 -4.87 -13.04 0.20
C LEU A 30 -5.45 -11.76 0.80
N TYR A 31 -5.45 -10.65 0.05
CA TYR A 31 -6.12 -9.41 0.45
C TYR A 31 -7.62 -9.65 0.60
N GLY A 32 -8.25 -10.29 -0.39
CA GLY A 32 -9.63 -10.74 -0.34
C GLY A 32 -9.93 -11.61 0.90
N LEU A 33 -9.24 -12.74 1.04
CA LEU A 33 -9.43 -13.64 2.20
C LEU A 33 -9.17 -12.94 3.54
N GLY A 34 -8.18 -12.05 3.57
CA GLY A 34 -7.85 -11.25 4.74
C GLY A 34 -8.99 -10.33 5.19
N SER A 35 -9.89 -9.93 4.30
CA SER A 35 -11.06 -9.12 4.68
C SER A 35 -12.11 -9.90 5.46
N LEU A 36 -12.09 -11.24 5.39
CA LEU A 36 -12.98 -12.12 6.15
C LEU A 36 -12.49 -12.36 7.58
N ILE A 37 -11.26 -11.96 7.89
CA ILE A 37 -10.63 -12.15 9.20
C ILE A 37 -10.55 -10.79 9.90
N PRO A 38 -11.50 -10.46 10.79
CA PRO A 38 -11.43 -9.24 11.59
C PRO A 38 -10.30 -9.37 12.62
N ILE A 39 -9.39 -8.41 12.65
CA ILE A 39 -8.33 -8.28 13.67
C ILE A 39 -8.88 -7.50 14.86
N SER A 40 -9.68 -6.47 14.60
CA SER A 40 -10.41 -5.75 15.64
C SER A 40 -11.85 -5.53 15.25
N VAL A 41 -12.73 -5.70 16.23
CA VAL A 41 -14.13 -5.33 16.14
C VAL A 41 -14.31 -4.13 17.06
N PHE A 42 -14.70 -2.99 16.49
CA PHE A 42 -14.99 -1.81 17.29
C PHE A 42 -16.26 -2.08 18.11
N ILE A 43 -16.15 -2.14 19.44
CA ILE A 43 -17.32 -2.30 20.32
C ILE A 43 -18.24 -1.09 20.10
N GLY A 44 -19.44 -1.32 19.55
CA GLY A 44 -20.43 -0.28 19.26
C GLY A 44 -20.38 0.33 17.85
N ALA A 45 -19.43 -0.07 16.99
CA ALA A 45 -19.44 0.29 15.58
C ALA A 45 -19.48 -0.97 14.71
N THR A 46 -20.29 -0.95 13.64
CA THR A 46 -20.40 -2.04 12.64
C THR A 46 -19.19 -2.11 11.69
N ALA A 47 -18.04 -1.58 12.14
CA ALA A 47 -16.79 -1.57 11.41
C ALA A 47 -15.80 -2.52 12.09
N SER A 48 -15.04 -3.25 11.29
CA SER A 48 -13.92 -4.07 11.75
C SER A 48 -12.70 -3.77 10.91
N ILE A 49 -11.53 -3.71 11.54
CA ILE A 49 -10.27 -3.65 10.81
C ILE A 49 -9.80 -5.07 10.54
N SER A 50 -9.54 -5.38 9.28
CA SER A 50 -9.26 -6.73 8.79
C SER A 50 -7.80 -6.95 8.44
N LEU A 51 -7.40 -8.22 8.24
CA LEU A 51 -6.03 -8.62 7.88
C LEU A 51 -5.55 -8.06 6.53
N THR A 52 -6.43 -7.44 5.74
CA THR A 52 -6.14 -6.67 4.53
C THR A 52 -4.99 -5.67 4.69
N LEU A 53 -4.89 -5.02 5.86
CA LEU A 53 -3.84 -4.04 6.19
C LEU A 53 -2.41 -4.58 6.09
N VAL A 54 -2.23 -5.88 6.27
CA VAL A 54 -0.92 -6.53 6.15
C VAL A 54 -0.51 -6.66 4.68
N ILE A 55 -1.49 -6.84 3.79
CA ILE A 55 -1.24 -7.14 2.39
C ILE A 55 -1.17 -5.88 1.54
N ALA A 56 -1.93 -4.83 1.86
CA ALA A 56 -1.96 -3.57 1.12
C ALA A 56 -0.56 -2.99 0.77
N PRO A 57 0.36 -2.77 1.73
CA PRO A 57 1.66 -2.19 1.41
C PRO A 57 2.55 -3.13 0.56
N LEU A 58 2.29 -4.45 0.59
CA LEU A 58 3.07 -5.44 -0.16
C LEU A 58 2.83 -5.32 -1.66
N PHE A 59 1.66 -4.85 -2.09
CA PHE A 59 1.39 -4.59 -3.51
C PHE A 59 2.45 -3.65 -4.09
N GLY A 60 2.70 -2.52 -3.43
CA GLY A 60 3.67 -1.54 -3.91
C GLY A 60 5.11 -2.01 -3.73
N VAL A 61 5.44 -2.55 -2.56
CA VAL A 61 6.82 -2.98 -2.25
C VAL A 61 7.31 -4.10 -3.15
N LEU A 62 6.48 -5.12 -3.40
CA LEU A 62 6.91 -6.32 -4.14
C LEU A 62 6.70 -6.19 -5.65
N LEU A 63 5.61 -5.55 -6.08
CA LEU A 63 5.23 -5.52 -7.50
C LEU A 63 5.60 -4.19 -8.20
N GLY A 64 5.98 -3.16 -7.44
CA GLY A 64 6.18 -1.80 -7.94
C GLY A 64 4.88 -1.03 -8.15
N PRO A 65 4.93 0.21 -8.67
CA PRO A 65 3.82 1.16 -8.63
C PRO A 65 2.61 0.72 -9.47
N TRP A 66 2.83 0.37 -10.75
CA TRP A 66 1.72 0.09 -11.66
C TRP A 66 1.10 -1.28 -11.43
N ARG A 67 1.93 -2.32 -11.28
CA ARG A 67 1.44 -3.67 -10.98
C ARG A 67 0.83 -3.69 -9.58
N GLY A 68 1.47 -3.05 -8.59
CA GLY A 68 0.94 -2.90 -7.25
C GLY A 68 -0.41 -2.21 -7.22
N SER A 69 -0.57 -1.10 -7.95
CA SER A 69 -1.87 -0.42 -8.04
C SER A 69 -2.94 -1.29 -8.69
N LEU A 70 -2.62 -1.92 -9.83
CA LEU A 70 -3.56 -2.77 -10.55
C LEU A 70 -4.04 -3.95 -9.69
N PHE A 71 -3.11 -4.68 -9.08
CA PHE A 71 -3.45 -5.82 -8.21
C PHE A 71 -4.10 -5.36 -6.90
N GLY A 72 -3.77 -4.18 -6.40
CA GLY A 72 -4.46 -3.55 -5.29
C GLY A 72 -5.94 -3.27 -5.62
N LEU A 73 -6.22 -2.70 -6.79
CA LEU A 73 -7.59 -2.49 -7.27
C LEU A 73 -8.35 -3.82 -7.43
N VAL A 74 -7.70 -4.83 -8.02
CA VAL A 74 -8.29 -6.17 -8.15
C VAL A 74 -8.59 -6.76 -6.77
N GLY A 75 -7.67 -6.66 -5.81
CA GLY A 75 -7.89 -7.07 -4.42
C GLY A 75 -9.08 -6.35 -3.79
N GLY A 76 -9.19 -5.03 -4.00
CA GLY A 76 -10.32 -4.24 -3.55
C GLY A 76 -11.65 -4.66 -4.18
N VAL A 77 -11.67 -5.01 -5.47
CA VAL A 77 -12.84 -5.60 -6.14
C VAL A 77 -13.19 -6.96 -5.55
N ILE A 78 -12.21 -7.82 -5.28
CA ILE A 78 -12.46 -9.13 -4.64
C ILE A 78 -13.12 -8.93 -3.27
N VAL A 79 -12.57 -8.04 -2.43
CA VAL A 79 -13.15 -7.70 -1.12
C VAL A 79 -14.59 -7.20 -1.27
N PHE A 80 -14.84 -6.34 -2.25
CA PHE A 80 -16.19 -5.86 -2.55
C PHE A 80 -17.16 -7.00 -2.92
N LEU A 81 -16.72 -7.95 -3.74
CA LEU A 81 -17.56 -9.08 -4.19
C LEU A 81 -17.84 -10.10 -3.08
N ILE A 82 -16.85 -10.42 -2.23
CA ILE A 82 -17.00 -11.41 -1.15
C ILE A 82 -17.68 -10.82 0.09
N GLY A 83 -17.55 -9.51 0.32
CA GLY A 83 -18.06 -8.80 1.50
C GLY A 83 -19.59 -8.63 1.54
N GLY A 84 -20.32 -9.51 0.85
CA GLY A 84 -21.77 -9.48 0.69
C GLY A 84 -22.52 -9.04 1.96
N SER A 85 -23.24 -7.93 1.84
CA SER A 85 -24.38 -7.50 2.68
C SER A 85 -24.18 -7.00 4.15
N GLY A 86 -22.97 -6.80 4.69
CA GLY A 86 -22.84 -6.69 6.17
C GLY A 86 -22.32 -5.42 6.88
N GLY A 87 -21.64 -4.45 6.24
CA GLY A 87 -20.89 -3.43 7.00
C GLY A 87 -20.88 -2.02 6.39
N LEU A 88 -20.62 -1.01 7.23
CA LEU A 88 -20.48 0.42 6.89
C LEU A 88 -19.50 0.69 5.72
N PHE A 89 -18.68 -0.30 5.38
CA PHE A 89 -17.68 -0.29 4.32
C PHE A 89 -18.21 -0.60 2.91
N GLN A 90 -19.52 -0.76 2.71
CA GLN A 90 -20.12 -0.85 1.36
C GLN A 90 -20.14 0.47 0.58
N VAL A 91 -19.45 1.51 1.07
CA VAL A 91 -19.27 2.73 0.29
C VAL A 91 -18.21 2.49 -0.80
N ILE A 92 -18.76 2.06 -1.93
CA ILE A 92 -18.16 1.34 -3.06
C ILE A 92 -16.86 1.91 -3.68
N PRO A 93 -16.51 3.21 -3.64
CA PRO A 93 -15.23 3.65 -4.21
C PRO A 93 -14.02 3.40 -3.30
N ILE A 94 -14.17 3.61 -1.99
CA ILE A 94 -13.04 3.82 -1.09
C ILE A 94 -12.29 2.51 -0.78
N MET A 95 -13.03 1.41 -0.62
CA MET A 95 -12.47 0.07 -0.39
C MET A 95 -11.75 -0.49 -1.61
N ILE A 96 -12.17 -0.09 -2.81
CA ILE A 96 -11.51 -0.50 -4.05
C ILE A 96 -10.25 0.34 -4.25
N LEU A 97 -10.36 1.66 -4.07
CA LEU A 97 -9.27 2.60 -4.33
C LEU A 97 -8.16 2.55 -3.27
N GLY A 98 -8.47 2.28 -2.01
CA GLY A 98 -7.50 2.21 -0.91
C GLY A 98 -6.25 1.36 -1.21
N PRO A 99 -6.40 0.04 -1.45
CA PRO A 99 -5.26 -0.82 -1.78
C PRO A 99 -4.59 -0.44 -3.10
N GLY A 100 -5.34 0.06 -4.09
CA GLY A 100 -4.78 0.52 -5.37
C GLY A 100 -3.87 1.75 -5.21
N ILE A 101 -4.27 2.71 -4.39
CA ILE A 101 -3.52 3.93 -4.12
C ILE A 101 -2.32 3.64 -3.20
N SER A 102 -2.52 2.79 -2.21
CA SER A 102 -1.42 2.29 -1.37
C SER A 102 -0.34 1.59 -2.20
N GLY A 103 -0.74 0.67 -3.09
CA GLY A 103 0.17 0.00 -4.01
C GLY A 103 0.90 0.97 -4.94
N LEU A 104 0.19 1.97 -5.47
CA LEU A 104 0.77 3.01 -6.32
C LEU A 104 1.82 3.83 -5.57
N LEU A 105 1.44 4.50 -4.49
CA LEU A 105 2.29 5.45 -3.79
C LEU A 105 3.48 4.77 -3.12
N THR A 106 3.26 3.59 -2.54
CA THR A 106 4.34 2.80 -1.95
C THR A 106 5.32 2.31 -3.01
N GLY A 107 4.82 1.82 -4.14
CA GLY A 107 5.65 1.38 -5.25
C GLY A 107 6.43 2.53 -5.88
N LEU A 108 5.82 3.72 -6.01
CA LEU A 108 6.49 4.92 -6.50
C LEU A 108 7.64 5.31 -5.57
N CYS A 109 7.42 5.29 -4.26
CA CYS A 109 8.47 5.57 -3.27
C CYS A 109 9.59 4.52 -3.30
N ALA A 110 9.25 3.24 -3.46
CA ALA A 110 10.22 2.15 -3.52
C ALA A 110 11.07 2.18 -4.80
N THR A 111 10.47 2.56 -5.93
CA THR A 111 11.12 2.66 -7.24
C THR A 111 10.93 4.06 -7.84
N PRO A 112 11.72 5.07 -7.44
CA PRO A 112 11.53 6.47 -7.85
C PRO A 112 11.89 6.74 -9.32
N GLN A 113 12.47 5.75 -10.03
CA GLN A 113 12.76 5.84 -11.46
C GLN A 113 11.79 4.98 -12.26
N ILE A 114 11.05 5.60 -13.19
CA ILE A 114 10.19 4.90 -14.15
C ILE A 114 10.70 5.19 -15.55
N ARG A 115 11.07 4.14 -16.30
CA ARG A 115 11.59 4.26 -17.67
C ARG A 115 12.74 5.26 -17.79
N GLY A 116 13.65 5.26 -16.81
CA GLY A 116 14.84 6.13 -16.78
C GLY A 116 14.56 7.60 -16.43
N LYS A 117 13.30 7.98 -16.16
CA LYS A 117 12.96 9.33 -15.67
C LYS A 117 12.78 9.31 -14.16
N TRP A 118 13.43 10.24 -13.48
CA TRP A 118 13.25 10.46 -12.05
C TRP A 118 11.90 11.14 -11.81
N ILE A 119 11.07 10.52 -10.99
CA ILE A 119 9.81 11.09 -10.54
C ILE A 119 9.99 11.44 -9.07
N PRO A 120 9.58 12.64 -8.62
CA PRO A 120 9.57 13.01 -7.21
C PRO A 120 8.45 12.26 -6.46
N ALA A 121 8.51 10.93 -6.49
CA ALA A 121 7.51 10.00 -5.99
C ALA A 121 7.21 10.20 -4.51
N SER A 122 8.25 10.38 -3.71
CA SER A 122 8.13 10.66 -2.28
C SER A 122 7.48 12.02 -2.02
N GLY A 123 7.73 13.01 -2.87
CA GLY A 123 7.08 14.33 -2.81
C GLY A 123 5.59 14.25 -3.17
N LEU A 124 5.22 13.45 -4.17
CA LEU A 124 3.81 13.21 -4.53
C LEU A 124 3.07 12.50 -3.39
N THR A 125 3.71 11.50 -2.78
CA THR A 125 3.15 10.77 -1.64
C THR A 125 3.01 11.68 -0.41
N ALA A 126 4.00 12.54 -0.14
CA ALA A 126 3.93 13.55 0.88
C ALA A 126 2.76 14.53 0.63
N GLY A 127 2.61 15.02 -0.61
CA GLY A 127 1.50 15.87 -1.00
C GLY A 127 0.13 15.21 -0.80
N TYR A 128 0.01 13.92 -1.14
CA TYR A 128 -1.20 13.13 -0.87
C TYR A 128 -1.49 13.04 0.64
N ILE A 129 -0.52 12.63 1.46
CA ILE A 129 -0.71 12.52 2.92
C ILE A 129 -1.07 13.89 3.53
N TYR A 130 -0.42 14.96 3.09
CA TYR A 130 -0.70 16.32 3.55
C TYR A 130 -2.15 16.75 3.22
N MET A 131 -2.62 16.44 2.01
CA MET A 131 -4.01 16.69 1.62
C MET A 131 -4.99 15.91 2.52
N ILE A 132 -4.70 14.65 2.85
CA ILE A 132 -5.53 13.84 3.76
C ILE A 132 -5.60 14.48 5.15
N ILE A 133 -4.48 14.96 5.68
CA ILE A 133 -4.43 15.66 6.97
C ILE A 133 -5.35 16.89 6.94
N ILE A 134 -5.22 17.75 5.92
CA ILE A 134 -6.08 18.94 5.80
C ILE A 134 -7.55 18.56 5.74
N LEU A 135 -7.92 17.59 4.89
CA LEU A 135 -9.31 17.15 4.75
C LEU A 135 -9.85 16.61 6.08
N TYR A 136 -9.08 15.81 6.82
CA TYR A 136 -9.48 15.35 8.14
C TYR A 136 -9.70 16.52 9.12
N GLU A 137 -8.76 17.46 9.19
CA GLU A 137 -8.80 18.57 10.14
C GLU A 137 -9.96 19.53 9.88
N ILE A 138 -10.39 19.71 8.62
CA ILE A 138 -11.54 20.56 8.28
C ILE A 138 -12.80 20.10 9.03
N GLU A 139 -13.06 18.79 9.07
CA GLU A 139 -14.27 18.24 9.69
C GLU A 139 -14.05 17.91 11.17
N ASN A 140 -12.87 17.42 11.55
CA ASN A 140 -12.60 16.81 12.86
C ASN A 140 -11.45 17.47 13.66
N HIS A 141 -11.25 18.79 13.54
CA HIS A 141 -10.19 19.55 14.23
C HIS A 141 -10.09 19.34 15.75
N LEU A 142 -11.19 18.97 16.42
CA LEU A 142 -11.18 18.71 17.87
C LEU A 142 -10.34 17.48 18.25
N ALA A 143 -10.09 16.57 17.31
CA ALA A 143 -9.27 15.37 17.49
C ALA A 143 -7.99 15.43 16.65
N TRP A 144 -7.31 16.58 16.66
CA TRP A 144 -6.10 16.85 15.87
C TRP A 144 -4.94 15.87 16.16
N TRP A 145 -4.89 15.24 17.34
CA TRP A 145 -3.83 14.28 17.63
C TRP A 145 -3.98 12.97 16.85
N PHE A 146 -5.17 12.69 16.31
CA PHE A 146 -5.40 11.53 15.44
C PHE A 146 -4.45 11.54 14.23
N VAL A 147 -4.17 12.71 13.67
CA VAL A 147 -3.31 12.84 12.49
C VAL A 147 -1.81 12.70 12.79
N LEU A 148 -1.38 12.55 14.05
CA LEU A 148 0.04 12.45 14.39
C LEU A 148 0.76 11.30 13.66
N TYR A 149 0.05 10.19 13.42
CA TYR A 149 0.63 9.06 12.70
C TYR A 149 0.75 9.34 11.18
N TYR A 150 -0.16 10.14 10.62
CA TYR A 150 -0.04 10.67 9.26
C TYR A 150 1.12 11.66 9.15
N VAL A 151 1.29 12.53 10.14
CA VAL A 151 2.42 13.47 10.22
C VAL A 151 3.75 12.71 10.26
N LEU A 152 3.84 11.61 11.01
CA LEU A 152 5.02 10.74 11.00
C LEU A 152 5.29 10.20 9.58
N ALA A 153 4.27 9.65 8.90
CA ALA A 153 4.43 9.14 7.54
C ALA A 153 4.78 10.22 6.52
N LEU A 154 4.26 11.44 6.69
CA LEU A 154 4.61 12.62 5.89
C LEU A 154 6.10 12.95 6.03
N PHE A 155 6.61 13.03 7.26
CA PHE A 155 8.03 13.28 7.50
C PHE A 155 8.91 12.15 6.99
N VAL A 156 8.48 10.89 7.10
CA VAL A 156 9.20 9.75 6.52
C VAL A 156 9.25 9.85 4.99
N ALA A 157 8.13 10.19 4.33
CA ALA A 157 8.10 10.39 2.89
C ALA A 157 9.03 11.54 2.45
N LEU A 158 9.00 12.69 3.14
CA LEU A 158 9.91 13.80 2.87
C LEU A 158 11.37 13.43 3.14
N GLY A 159 11.65 12.67 4.21
CA GLY A 159 12.97 12.16 4.52
C GLY A 159 13.54 11.28 3.41
N LEU A 160 12.71 10.36 2.87
CA LEU A 160 13.08 9.50 1.74
C LEU A 160 13.41 10.31 0.47
N GLN A 161 12.78 11.47 0.28
CA GLN A 161 13.09 12.36 -0.84
C GLN A 161 14.51 12.95 -0.73
N LEU A 162 14.97 13.23 0.49
CA LEU A 162 16.30 13.81 0.73
C LEU A 162 17.42 12.79 0.66
N THR A 163 17.14 11.54 1.00
CA THR A 163 18.18 10.50 1.14
C THR A 163 18.40 9.66 -0.12
N ASP A 164 17.76 10.02 -1.25
CA ASP A 164 17.76 9.29 -2.55
C ASP A 164 17.75 7.76 -2.36
N THR A 165 16.97 7.30 -1.38
CA THR A 165 17.07 5.93 -0.89
C THR A 165 16.26 5.03 -1.80
N GLN A 166 16.92 4.49 -2.82
CA GLN A 166 16.33 3.48 -3.67
C GLN A 166 16.25 2.16 -2.91
N LEU A 167 15.09 1.50 -3.00
CA LEU A 167 14.92 0.16 -2.48
C LEU A 167 15.50 -0.82 -3.50
N GLU A 168 16.65 -1.40 -3.17
CA GLU A 168 17.17 -2.56 -3.89
C GLU A 168 16.36 -3.78 -3.43
N ILE A 169 15.27 -4.07 -4.15
CA ILE A 169 14.29 -5.10 -3.75
C ILE A 169 14.93 -6.50 -3.60
N GLY A 170 16.11 -6.73 -4.16
CA GLY A 170 16.90 -7.96 -3.99
C GLY A 170 17.89 -7.99 -2.80
N ASP A 171 18.13 -6.88 -2.10
CA ASP A 171 19.05 -6.85 -0.96
C ASP A 171 18.37 -7.33 0.33
N ILE A 172 18.63 -8.58 0.70
CA ILE A 172 18.11 -9.22 1.92
C ILE A 172 19.07 -9.00 3.11
N SER A 173 20.06 -8.11 2.99
CA SER A 173 20.90 -7.72 4.11
C SER A 173 20.08 -7.07 5.24
N LYS A 174 20.64 -7.01 6.46
CA LYS A 174 20.00 -6.30 7.59
C LYS A 174 19.65 -4.84 7.22
N ARG A 175 20.47 -4.20 6.39
CA ARG A 175 20.23 -2.81 5.94
C ARG A 175 19.09 -2.75 4.92
N GLY A 176 19.03 -3.67 3.97
CA GLY A 176 17.91 -3.78 3.01
C GLY A 176 16.58 -4.02 3.71
N ILE A 177 16.54 -4.92 4.70
CA ILE A 177 15.34 -5.18 5.52
C ILE A 177 14.90 -3.93 6.27
N LEU A 178 15.82 -3.17 6.88
CA LEU A 178 15.49 -1.93 7.58
C LEU A 178 14.96 -0.84 6.63
N LYS A 179 15.42 -0.82 5.37
CA LYS A 179 14.90 0.10 4.35
C LYS A 179 13.45 -0.20 3.96
N LEU A 180 12.93 -1.42 4.18
CA LEU A 180 11.54 -1.76 3.86
C LEU A 180 10.53 -1.08 4.80
N ILE A 181 10.89 -0.88 6.06
CA ILE A 181 10.02 -0.32 7.10
C ILE A 181 9.36 1.01 6.70
N PRO A 182 10.09 2.04 6.24
CA PRO A 182 9.47 3.31 5.85
C PRO A 182 8.47 3.17 4.69
N PHE A 183 8.73 2.26 3.73
CA PHE A 183 7.79 2.00 2.63
C PHE A 183 6.53 1.29 3.12
N LEU A 184 6.66 0.31 4.02
CA LEU A 184 5.51 -0.36 4.63
C LEU A 184 4.66 0.60 5.49
N LEU A 185 5.30 1.51 6.22
CA LEU A 185 4.61 2.58 6.95
C LEU A 185 3.81 3.47 5.99
N ILE A 186 4.43 3.93 4.90
CA ILE A 186 3.75 4.74 3.88
C ILE A 186 2.56 3.98 3.29
N GLY A 187 2.74 2.71 2.93
CA GLY A 187 1.67 1.91 2.34
C GLY A 187 0.51 1.66 3.27
N THR A 188 0.78 1.36 4.54
CA THR A 188 -0.29 1.18 5.53
C THR A 188 -1.05 2.47 5.80
N ILE A 189 -0.38 3.62 5.81
CA ILE A 189 -1.03 4.93 6.02
C ILE A 189 -1.83 5.40 4.81
N THR A 190 -1.31 5.19 3.60
CA THR A 190 -1.99 5.56 2.35
C THR A 190 -3.17 4.65 2.01
N GLU A 191 -3.20 3.44 2.55
CA GLU A 191 -4.42 2.61 2.52
C GLU A 191 -5.45 3.13 3.53
N PHE A 192 -5.00 3.41 4.77
CA PHE A 192 -5.88 3.85 5.84
C PHE A 192 -6.44 5.27 5.65
N SER A 193 -5.74 6.15 4.94
CA SER A 193 -6.25 7.49 4.57
C SER A 193 -7.59 7.43 3.85
N MET A 194 -7.75 6.46 2.94
CA MET A 194 -9.00 6.30 2.21
C MET A 194 -10.14 5.90 3.15
N MET A 195 -9.91 4.92 4.03
CA MET A 195 -10.90 4.54 5.04
C MET A 195 -11.25 5.70 5.97
N THR A 196 -10.25 6.51 6.35
CA THR A 196 -10.45 7.69 7.19
C THR A 196 -11.34 8.72 6.50
N LEU A 197 -11.09 9.05 5.23
CA LEU A 197 -11.96 9.99 4.51
C LEU A 197 -13.40 9.46 4.38
N GLY A 198 -13.58 8.16 4.16
CA GLY A 198 -14.91 7.55 4.16
C GLY A 198 -15.61 7.67 5.52
N ALA A 199 -14.88 7.40 6.60
CA ALA A 199 -15.40 7.53 7.96
C ALA A 199 -15.78 8.98 8.32
N VAL A 200 -14.99 9.95 7.87
CA VAL A 200 -15.23 11.37 8.12
C VAL A 200 -16.38 11.91 7.27
N TYR A 201 -16.29 11.80 5.95
CA TYR A 201 -17.17 12.52 5.02
C TYR A 201 -18.42 11.76 4.63
N ILE A 202 -18.48 10.45 4.85
CA ILE A 202 -19.60 9.62 4.41
C ILE A 202 -20.36 9.07 5.62
N LEU A 203 -19.62 8.64 6.65
CA LEU A 203 -20.23 8.13 7.88
C LEU A 203 -20.42 9.22 8.94
N HIS A 204 -19.85 10.41 8.74
CA HIS A 204 -19.92 11.53 9.69
C HIS A 204 -19.58 11.11 11.13
N LEU A 205 -18.54 10.28 11.30
CA LEU A 205 -18.15 9.84 12.64
C LEU A 205 -17.63 11.01 13.47
N PRO A 206 -17.98 11.09 14.77
CA PRO A 206 -17.64 12.24 15.61
C PRO A 206 -16.14 12.27 15.95
N PRO A 207 -15.56 13.46 16.24
CA PRO A 207 -14.15 13.60 16.58
C PRO A 207 -13.71 12.72 17.76
N ALA A 208 -14.59 12.55 18.76
CA ALA A 208 -14.31 11.73 19.94
C ALA A 208 -14.03 10.26 19.57
N PHE A 209 -14.70 9.72 18.54
CA PHE A 209 -14.43 8.36 18.05
C PHE A 209 -13.01 8.26 17.51
N PHE A 210 -12.57 9.22 16.68
CA PHE A 210 -11.23 9.23 16.14
C PHE A 210 -10.16 9.38 17.23
N GLY A 211 -10.36 10.32 18.14
CA GLY A 211 -9.38 10.64 19.18
C GLY A 211 -9.20 9.57 20.25
N PHE A 212 -10.28 8.93 20.70
CA PHE A 212 -10.26 8.02 21.86
C PHE A 212 -10.38 6.53 21.50
N VAL A 213 -10.98 6.20 20.35
CA VAL A 213 -11.19 4.81 19.93
C VAL A 213 -10.28 4.46 18.77
N ALA A 214 -10.38 5.19 17.65
CA ALA A 214 -9.66 4.83 16.44
C ALA A 214 -8.15 5.06 16.57
N PHE A 215 -7.69 6.15 17.20
CA PHE A 215 -6.27 6.47 17.31
C PHE A 215 -5.43 5.39 18.01
N PRO A 216 -5.73 4.94 19.24
CA PRO A 216 -4.92 3.92 19.91
C PRO A 216 -4.96 2.57 19.18
N LEU A 217 -6.11 2.20 18.63
CA LEU A 217 -6.25 0.97 17.84
C LEU A 217 -5.45 1.04 16.55
N MET A 218 -5.53 2.15 15.82
CA MET A 218 -4.73 2.40 14.62
C MET A 218 -3.24 2.26 14.92
N LEU A 219 -2.73 2.88 15.98
CA LEU A 219 -1.30 2.77 16.33
C LEU A 219 -0.87 1.32 16.54
N PHE A 220 -1.65 0.56 17.31
CA PHE A 220 -1.36 -0.84 17.61
C PHE A 220 -1.43 -1.72 16.35
N GLU A 221 -2.56 -1.67 15.65
CA GLU A 221 -2.82 -2.50 14.47
C GLU A 221 -1.85 -2.21 13.34
N ARG A 222 -1.56 -0.93 13.06
CA ARG A 222 -0.64 -0.55 11.97
C ARG A 222 0.81 -0.88 12.31
N THR A 223 1.20 -0.79 13.57
CA THR A 223 2.54 -1.26 13.99
C THR A 223 2.69 -2.76 13.78
N ILE A 224 1.68 -3.55 14.19
CA ILE A 224 1.67 -4.99 13.95
C ILE A 224 1.61 -5.30 12.45
N ALA A 225 0.81 -4.55 11.69
CA ALA A 225 0.74 -4.64 10.24
C ALA A 225 2.12 -4.59 9.61
N ILE A 226 2.86 -3.53 9.91
CA ILE A 226 4.18 -3.27 9.36
C ILE A 226 5.13 -4.41 9.69
N ILE A 227 5.09 -4.95 10.92
CA ILE A 227 5.94 -6.07 11.33
C ILE A 227 5.59 -7.33 10.53
N ILE A 228 4.30 -7.69 10.42
CA ILE A 228 3.87 -8.89 9.70
C ILE A 228 4.14 -8.72 8.19
N SER A 229 3.83 -7.57 7.60
CA SER A 229 4.15 -7.25 6.21
C SER A 229 5.65 -7.36 5.95
N LEU A 230 6.49 -6.89 6.87
CA LEU A 230 7.94 -7.01 6.75
C LEU A 230 8.37 -8.49 6.72
N ILE A 231 7.82 -9.32 7.60
CA ILE A 231 8.10 -10.76 7.63
C ILE A 231 7.70 -11.42 6.31
N ILE A 232 6.50 -11.12 5.80
CA ILE A 232 6.00 -11.67 4.53
C ILE A 232 6.85 -11.18 3.36
N ALA A 233 7.16 -9.88 3.29
CA ALA A 233 8.01 -9.32 2.24
C ALA A 233 9.37 -10.03 2.21
N VAL A 234 10.03 -10.15 3.36
CA VAL A 234 11.32 -10.85 3.46
C VAL A 234 11.19 -12.32 3.06
N ALA A 235 10.11 -13.01 3.45
CA ALA A 235 9.88 -14.40 3.08
C ALA A 235 9.72 -14.54 1.54
N VAL A 236 8.94 -13.67 0.90
CA VAL A 236 8.73 -13.67 -0.56
C VAL A 236 10.03 -13.37 -1.30
N LEU A 237 10.78 -12.35 -0.86
CA LEU A 237 12.07 -11.99 -1.46
C LEU A 237 13.10 -13.12 -1.35
N LYS A 238 13.11 -13.85 -0.22
CA LYS A 238 13.97 -15.04 -0.04
C LYS A 238 13.52 -16.24 -0.87
N ALA A 239 12.21 -16.42 -1.06
CA ALA A 239 11.68 -17.55 -1.80
C ALA A 239 11.87 -17.40 -3.32
N PHE A 240 11.88 -16.17 -3.84
CA PHE A 240 11.98 -15.91 -5.28
C PHE A 240 13.05 -14.85 -5.64
N PRO A 241 14.33 -15.04 -5.24
CA PRO A 241 15.38 -14.04 -5.47
C PRO A 241 15.61 -13.73 -6.96
N GLN A 242 15.41 -14.72 -7.84
CA GLN A 242 15.60 -14.59 -9.29
C GLN A 242 14.68 -13.56 -9.97
N ILE A 243 13.61 -13.11 -9.31
CA ILE A 243 12.68 -12.12 -9.87
C ILE A 243 13.25 -10.69 -9.73
N TRP A 244 13.98 -10.43 -8.64
CA TRP A 244 14.43 -9.07 -8.28
C TRP A 244 15.93 -8.87 -8.37
N GLN A 245 16.71 -9.94 -8.53
CA GLN A 245 18.11 -9.81 -8.92
C GLN A 245 18.16 -9.46 -10.42
N LYS A 246 18.71 -8.28 -10.75
CA LYS A 246 19.14 -7.99 -12.11
C LYS A 246 20.06 -9.13 -12.53
N GLN A 247 19.68 -9.90 -13.54
CA GLN A 247 20.67 -10.72 -14.23
C GLN A 247 21.63 -9.72 -14.87
N ASP A 248 22.85 -9.65 -14.35
CA ASP A 248 23.96 -9.05 -15.07
C ASP A 248 24.15 -9.88 -16.33
N ILE A 249 23.46 -9.50 -17.40
CA ILE A 249 23.73 -9.99 -18.74
C ILE A 249 25.07 -9.37 -19.12
N GLN A 250 26.14 -10.16 -18.97
CA GLN A 250 27.44 -9.92 -19.59
C GLN A 250 27.35 -10.12 -21.10
#